data_AF-A0A946PKA3-F1
#
_entry.id   AF-A0A946PKA3-F1
#
_cell.length_a   1.000
_cell.length_b   1.000
_cell.length_c   1.000
_cell.angle_alpha   90.00
_cell.angle_beta   90.00
_cell.angle_gamma   90.00
#
_symmetry.space_group_name_H-M   'P 1'
#
loop_
_entity.id
_entity.type
_entity.pdbx_description
1 polymer ?
#
loop_
_entity_poly.entity_id
_entity_poly.type
_entity_poly.pdbx_seq_one_letter_code
_entity_poly.pdbx_strand_id
1 'polypeptide(L)'
;MQDFFEYLNKSIDINDEAKAFISSVIKIRKFKKGDVLITQGQSEVLNNYFVFSGCLRSYVIDKDGNDHTVQFAIKDWWISDYMAYYGKGEAILSVDCLT
;
A
#
# COMPACT_ATOMS: atom_id res chain seq x y z
N MET A 1 -15.04 3.45 -3.39
CA MET A 1 -14.55 4.51 -4.31
C MET A 1 -15.09 5.87 -3.89
N GLN A 2 -16.38 5.98 -3.57
CA GLN A 2 -16.94 7.18 -2.93
C GLN A 2 -16.16 7.60 -1.66
N ASP A 3 -15.97 6.70 -0.69
CA ASP A 3 -15.21 7.01 0.54
C ASP A 3 -13.76 7.47 0.26
N PHE A 4 -13.16 6.99 -0.84
CA PHE A 4 -11.81 7.39 -1.23
C PHE A 4 -11.79 8.84 -1.73
N PHE A 5 -12.78 9.25 -2.53
CA PHE A 5 -12.91 10.65 -2.93
C PHE A 5 -13.25 11.55 -1.75
N GLU A 6 -14.06 11.09 -0.81
CA GLU A 6 -14.33 11.81 0.44
C GLU A 6 -13.05 11.96 1.29
N TYR A 7 -12.21 10.93 1.35
CA TYR A 7 -10.89 11.01 1.97
C TYR A 7 -10.01 12.08 1.29
N LEU A 8 -9.90 12.05 -0.04
CA LEU A 8 -9.08 13.02 -0.77
C LEU A 8 -9.59 14.46 -0.63
N ASN A 9 -10.91 14.65 -0.65
CA ASN A 9 -11.56 15.96 -0.49
C ASN A 9 -11.30 16.63 0.88
N LYS A 10 -10.78 15.88 1.87
CA LYS A 10 -10.33 16.48 3.15
C LYS A 10 -9.10 17.38 2.97
N SER A 11 -8.31 17.14 1.93
CA SER A 11 -7.02 17.81 1.72
C SER A 11 -6.94 18.59 0.41
N ILE A 12 -7.67 18.17 -0.62
CA ILE A 12 -7.65 18.77 -1.96
C ILE A 12 -9.05 18.78 -2.57
N ASP A 13 -9.45 19.87 -3.21
CA ASP A 13 -10.74 19.91 -3.93
C ASP A 13 -10.61 19.18 -5.27
N ILE A 14 -11.27 18.03 -5.40
CA ILE A 14 -11.23 17.21 -6.62
C ILE A 14 -12.51 17.42 -7.43
N ASN A 15 -12.35 18.04 -8.60
CA ASN A 15 -13.43 18.21 -9.57
C ASN A 15 -13.79 16.87 -10.28
N ASP A 16 -14.89 16.88 -11.04
CA ASP A 16 -15.40 15.65 -11.65
C ASP A 16 -14.50 15.08 -12.76
N GLU A 17 -13.74 15.91 -13.45
CA GLU A 17 -12.73 15.46 -14.43
C GLU A 17 -11.60 14.67 -13.75
N ALA A 18 -11.07 15.19 -12.64
CA ALA A 18 -10.05 14.51 -11.85
C ALA A 18 -10.59 13.22 -11.23
N LYS A 19 -11.84 13.20 -10.72
CA LYS A 19 -12.48 11.95 -10.26
C LYS A 19 -12.57 10.91 -11.38
N ALA A 20 -12.96 11.32 -12.59
CA ALA A 20 -13.04 10.42 -13.73
C ALA A 20 -11.67 9.85 -14.10
N PHE A 21 -10.63 10.69 -14.15
CA PHE A 21 -9.26 10.24 -14.41
C PHE A 21 -8.76 9.27 -13.33
N ILE A 22 -8.88 9.62 -12.06
CA ILE A 22 -8.48 8.77 -10.93
C ILE A 22 -9.19 7.40 -10.99
N SER A 23 -10.49 7.40 -11.28
CA SER A 23 -11.28 6.17 -11.40
C SER A 23 -10.80 5.26 -12.53
N SER A 24 -10.22 5.84 -13.59
CA SER A 24 -9.69 5.08 -14.74
C SER A 24 -8.35 4.39 -14.46
N VAL A 25 -7.56 4.89 -13.50
CA VAL A 25 -6.21 4.38 -13.20
C VAL A 25 -6.15 3.52 -11.93
N ILE A 26 -7.05 3.76 -10.97
CA ILE A 26 -7.09 3.01 -9.71
C ILE A 26 -7.61 1.59 -9.92
N LYS A 27 -6.94 0.63 -9.29
CA LYS A 27 -7.36 -0.78 -9.25
C LYS A 27 -7.82 -1.15 -7.85
N ILE A 28 -9.10 -1.44 -7.68
CA ILE A 28 -9.62 -2.02 -6.44
C ILE A 28 -9.35 -3.53 -6.46
N ARG A 29 -8.79 -4.03 -5.35
CA ARG A 29 -8.48 -5.44 -5.13
C ARG A 29 -8.92 -5.84 -3.71
N LYS A 30 -9.28 -7.12 -3.56
CA LYS A 30 -9.52 -7.75 -2.26
C LYS A 30 -8.49 -8.85 -2.09
N PHE A 31 -7.86 -8.88 -0.94
CA PHE A 31 -6.85 -9.87 -0.57
C PHE A 31 -7.35 -10.63 0.67
N LYS A 32 -6.77 -11.80 0.91
CA LYS A 32 -7.05 -12.61 2.09
C LYS A 32 -5.99 -12.33 3.16
N LYS A 33 -6.36 -12.55 4.41
CA LYS A 33 -5.40 -12.60 5.51
C LYS A 33 -4.25 -13.59 5.18
N GLY A 34 -3.01 -13.13 5.33
CA GLY A 34 -1.79 -13.87 5.02
C GLY A 34 -1.26 -13.66 3.60
N ASP A 35 -1.99 -12.99 2.70
CA ASP A 35 -1.46 -12.64 1.39
C ASP A 35 -0.28 -11.67 1.54
N VAL A 36 0.80 -11.92 0.80
CA VAL A 36 1.98 -11.06 0.72
C VAL A 36 1.89 -10.24 -0.57
N LEU A 37 1.86 -8.91 -0.42
CA LEU A 37 1.70 -7.95 -1.52
C LEU A 37 3.04 -7.46 -2.08
N ILE A 38 4.04 -7.36 -1.20
CA ILE A 38 5.42 -7.02 -1.50
C ILE A 38 6.28 -8.01 -0.74
N THR A 39 7.26 -8.62 -1.40
CA THR A 39 8.23 -9.52 -0.76
C THR A 39 9.59 -8.84 -0.71
N GLN A 40 10.24 -8.84 0.46
CA GLN A 40 11.62 -8.39 0.60
C GLN A 40 12.53 -9.12 -0.42
N GLY A 41 13.36 -8.38 -1.13
CA GLY A 41 14.21 -8.84 -2.21
C GLY A 41 13.51 -8.93 -3.59
N GLN A 42 12.22 -8.60 -3.70
CA GLN A 42 11.59 -8.54 -5.03
C GLN A 42 12.22 -7.43 -5.87
N SER A 43 12.42 -7.70 -7.16
CA SER A 43 13.21 -6.85 -8.06
C SER A 43 12.64 -5.45 -8.27
N GLU A 44 11.32 -5.30 -8.23
CA GLU A 44 10.64 -4.03 -8.44
C GLU A 44 9.42 -3.89 -7.53
N VAL A 45 9.18 -2.67 -7.03
CA VAL A 45 7.95 -2.31 -6.30
C VAL A 45 7.21 -1.27 -7.11
N LEU A 46 6.13 -1.69 -7.78
CA LEU A 46 5.37 -0.82 -8.69
C LEU A 46 4.05 -0.31 -8.09
N ASN A 47 3.69 -0.79 -6.89
CA ASN A 47 2.39 -0.53 -6.29
C ASN A 47 2.53 0.24 -4.97
N ASN A 48 1.64 1.19 -4.77
CA ASN A 48 1.38 1.82 -3.48
C ASN A 48 -0.08 1.53 -3.11
N TYR A 49 -0.33 1.04 -1.90
CA TYR A 49 -1.62 0.53 -1.50
C TYR A 49 -2.33 1.51 -0.58
N PHE A 50 -3.58 1.84 -0.91
CA PHE A 50 -4.49 2.53 -0.02
C PHE A 50 -5.44 1.53 0.63
N VAL A 51 -5.54 1.56 1.96
CA VAL A 51 -6.35 0.61 2.71
C VAL A 51 -7.79 1.11 2.82
N PHE A 52 -8.69 0.51 2.04
CA PHE A 52 -10.13 0.81 2.12
C PHE A 52 -10.77 0.20 3.39
N SER A 53 -10.32 -1.00 3.75
CA SER A 53 -10.76 -1.75 4.93
C SER A 53 -9.72 -2.82 5.27
N GLY A 54 -9.62 -3.15 6.56
CA GLY A 54 -8.67 -4.14 7.06
C GLY A 54 -7.37 -3.51 7.59
N CYS A 55 -6.31 -4.30 7.62
CA CYS A 55 -5.00 -3.90 8.11
C CYS A 55 -3.89 -4.57 7.30
N LEU A 56 -2.96 -3.76 6.81
CA LEU A 56 -1.71 -4.19 6.21
C LEU A 56 -0.56 -3.94 7.17
N ARG A 57 0.51 -4.71 7.04
CA ARG A 57 1.74 -4.54 7.83
C ARG A 57 2.94 -4.56 6.92
N SER A 58 3.89 -3.65 7.14
CA SER A 58 5.22 -3.74 6.57
C SER A 58 6.21 -4.25 7.62
N TYR A 59 7.12 -5.11 7.18
CA TYR A 59 8.09 -5.75 8.05
C TYR A 59 9.36 -6.12 7.28
N VAL A 60 10.43 -6.39 8.01
CA VAL A 60 11.70 -6.88 7.46
C VAL A 60 12.13 -8.11 8.25
N ILE A 61 12.68 -9.10 7.57
CA ILE A 61 13.37 -10.22 8.20
C ILE A 61 14.87 -9.87 8.24
N ASP A 62 15.44 -9.84 9.45
CA ASP A 62 16.87 -9.60 9.61
C ASP A 62 17.71 -10.84 9.24
N LYS A 63 19.04 -10.67 9.23
CA LYS A 63 20.01 -11.73 8.93
C LYS A 63 19.96 -12.93 9.88
N ASP A 64 19.40 -12.75 11.08
CA ASP A 64 19.28 -13.78 12.11
C ASP A 64 17.88 -14.45 12.05
N GLY A 65 17.03 -14.04 11.11
CA GLY A 65 15.70 -14.59 10.87
C GLY A 65 14.58 -13.97 11.69
N ASN A 66 14.84 -12.86 12.39
CA ASN A 66 13.81 -12.20 13.21
C ASN A 66 12.92 -11.28 12.37
N ASP A 67 11.62 -11.31 12.63
CA ASP A 67 10.62 -10.39 12.07
C ASP A 67 10.60 -9.08 12.85
N HIS A 68 10.93 -7.99 12.17
CA HIS A 68 10.81 -6.62 12.69
C HIS A 68 9.70 -5.89 11.93
N THR A 69 8.58 -5.67 12.61
CA THR A 69 7.48 -4.88 12.06
C THR A 69 7.82 -3.38 12.08
N VAL A 70 7.64 -2.72 10.94
CA VAL A 70 8.00 -1.31 10.74
C VAL A 70 6.76 -0.42 10.81
N GLN A 71 5.68 -0.79 10.12
CA GLN A 71 4.46 0.01 10.07
C GLN A 71 3.23 -0.88 9.94
N PHE A 72 2.13 -0.46 10.57
CA PHE A 72 0.79 -0.92 10.24
C PHE A 72 0.06 0.17 9.44
N ALA A 73 -0.79 -0.24 8.50
CA ALA A 73 -1.69 0.64 7.77
C ALA A 73 -3.12 0.10 7.86
N ILE A 74 -3.99 0.90 8.46
CA ILE A 74 -5.42 0.63 8.63
C ILE A 74 -6.23 1.49 7.65
N LYS A 75 -7.56 1.50 7.77
CA LYS A 75 -8.44 2.32 6.93
C LYS A 75 -7.90 3.75 6.74
N ASP A 76 -7.93 4.19 5.49
CA ASP A 76 -7.51 5.50 5.00
C ASP A 76 -5.99 5.76 5.02
N TRP A 77 -5.18 4.73 5.27
CA TRP A 77 -3.71 4.83 5.24
C TRP A 77 -3.13 4.28 3.95
N TRP A 78 -1.97 4.82 3.59
CA TRP A 78 -1.13 4.32 2.50
C TRP A 78 -0.01 3.45 3.04
N ILE A 79 0.41 2.44 2.27
CA ILE A 79 1.58 1.62 2.57
C ILE A 79 2.24 1.11 1.29
N SER A 80 3.56 1.08 1.31
CA SER A 80 4.42 0.42 0.34
C SER A 80 5.81 0.25 0.95
N ASP A 81 6.73 -0.35 0.20
CA ASP A 81 8.15 -0.09 0.40
C ASP A 81 8.51 1.19 -0.37
N TYR A 82 8.47 2.34 0.30
CA TYR A 82 8.70 3.62 -0.37
C TYR A 82 10.12 3.77 -0.92
N MET A 83 11.13 3.12 -0.32
CA MET A 83 12.49 3.19 -0.82
C MET A 83 12.62 2.48 -2.17
N ALA A 84 12.02 1.31 -2.33
CA ALA A 84 12.02 0.59 -3.60
C ALA A 84 10.94 1.06 -4.59
N TYR A 85 9.86 1.70 -4.11
CA TYR A 85 8.82 2.27 -4.96
C TYR A 85 9.29 3.56 -5.65
N TYR A 86 9.99 4.44 -4.93
CA TYR A 86 10.53 5.69 -5.47
C TYR A 86 11.97 5.55 -5.97
N GLY A 87 12.77 4.70 -5.32
CA GLY A 87 14.14 4.39 -5.71
C GLY A 87 14.19 3.18 -6.62
N LYS A 88 15.05 3.21 -7.64
CA LYS A 88 15.28 2.02 -8.47
C LYS A 88 16.11 1.02 -7.68
N GLY A 89 15.47 0.01 -7.10
CA GLY A 89 16.12 -1.02 -6.30
C GLY A 89 15.16 -2.11 -5.85
N GLU A 90 15.73 -3.16 -5.24
CA GLU A 90 14.97 -4.27 -4.67
C GLU A 90 14.24 -3.83 -3.41
N ALA A 91 13.09 -4.46 -3.13
CA ALA A 91 12.36 -4.23 -1.89
C ALA A 91 13.22 -4.59 -0.67
N ILE A 92 13.31 -3.67 0.28
CA ILE A 92 13.91 -3.89 1.59
C ILE A 92 12.87 -4.30 2.63
N LEU A 93 11.58 -4.03 2.39
CA LEU A 93 10.47 -4.43 3.23
C LEU A 93 9.57 -5.43 2.50
N SER A 94 8.92 -6.30 3.28
CA SER A 94 7.73 -7.04 2.87
C SER A 94 6.47 -6.30 3.31
N VAL A 95 5.34 -6.53 2.63
CA VAL A 95 4.02 -6.04 3.03
C VAL A 95 3.01 -7.18 2.98
N ASP A 96 2.33 -7.47 4.09
CA ASP A 96 1.33 -8.53 4.20
C ASP A 96 -0.04 -8.06 4.71
N CYS A 97 -1.06 -8.88 4.45
CA CYS A 97 -2.44 -8.65 4.86
C CYS A 97 -2.73 -9.31 6.21
N LEU A 98 -3.13 -8.54 7.23
CA LEU A 98 -3.42 -9.09 8.56
C LEU A 98 -4.90 -9.44 8.79
N THR A 99 -5.81 -8.88 7.99
CA THR A 99 -7.26 -9.10 8.09
C THR A 99 -7.91 -9.14 6.72
#